data_AF-A0A845AH34-F1
#
_entry.id   AF-A0A845AH34-F1
#
_cell.length_a   1.000
_cell.length_b   1.000
_cell.length_c   1.000
_cell.angle_alpha   90.00
_cell.angle_beta   90.00
_cell.angle_gamma   90.00
#
_symmetry.space_group_name_H-M   'P 1'
#
loop_
_entity.id
_entity.type
_entity.pdbx_description
1 polymer ?
#
loop_
_entity_poly.entity_id
_entity_poly.type
_entity_poly.pdbx_seq_one_letter_code
_entity_poly.pdbx_strand_id
1 'polypeptide(L)' 'MLEALPPGYKYSGCDEVRAAGVAPLFSSEPGFSDRLDGDGDGIGCEPYRGQ' A
#
# COMPACT_ATOMS: atom_id res chain seq x y z
N MET A 1 -14.04 16.95 -2.66
CA MET A 1 -14.49 15.54 -2.56
C MET A 1 -13.26 14.67 -2.82
N LEU A 2 -12.38 14.53 -1.82
CA LEU A 2 -11.13 13.78 -1.96
C LEU A 2 -10.81 13.10 -0.63
N GLU A 3 -11.74 12.27 -0.14
CA GLU A 3 -11.54 11.45 1.04
C GLU A 3 -11.45 10.00 0.57
N ALA A 4 -10.34 9.66 -0.08
CA ALA A 4 -10.12 8.29 -0.51
C ALA A 4 -9.95 7.36 0.71
N LEU A 5 -9.35 7.84 1.81
CA LEU A 5 -9.25 7.13 3.08
C LEU A 5 -9.06 8.13 4.24
N PRO A 6 -9.55 7.83 5.46
CA PRO A 6 -9.29 8.65 6.64
C PRO A 6 -7.80 8.68 6.98
N PRO A 7 -7.30 9.77 7.60
CA PRO A 7 -5.91 9.87 8.01
C PRO A 7 -5.58 8.75 9.00
N GLY A 8 -4.58 7.94 8.67
CA GLY A 8 -4.17 6.78 9.47
C GLY A 8 -4.93 5.49 9.18
N TYR A 9 -5.77 5.44 8.14
CA TYR A 9 -6.19 4.17 7.57
C TYR A 9 -4.95 3.36 7.18
N LYS A 10 -4.95 2.07 7.49
CA LYS A 10 -3.87 1.14 7.14
C LYS A 10 -4.52 -0.08 6.52
N TYR A 11 -4.00 -0.48 5.36
CA TYR A 11 -4.45 -1.74 4.77
C TYR A 11 -4.03 -2.92 5.63
N SER A 12 -4.90 -3.91 5.73
CA SER A 12 -4.62 -5.13 6.50
C SER A 12 -3.52 -5.98 5.84
N GLY A 13 -3.34 -5.84 4.53
CA GLY A 13 -2.37 -6.57 3.75
C GLY A 13 -2.47 -6.27 2.26
N CYS A 14 -1.54 -6.83 1.48
CA CYS A 14 -1.47 -6.58 0.05
C CYS A 14 -2.64 -7.10 -0.77
N ASP A 15 -3.39 -8.07 -0.26
CA ASP A 15 -4.63 -8.51 -0.88
C ASP A 15 -5.68 -7.39 -0.89
N GLU A 16 -5.76 -6.61 0.19
CA GLU A 16 -6.70 -5.49 0.31
C GLU A 16 -6.29 -4.33 -0.61
N VAL A 17 -4.99 -4.00 -0.66
CA VAL A 17 -4.42 -2.99 -1.56
C VAL A 17 -4.71 -3.34 -3.02
N ARG A 18 -4.51 -4.60 -3.41
CA ARG A 18 -4.80 -5.09 -4.77
C ARG A 18 -6.29 -5.11 -5.06
N ALA A 19 -7.12 -5.52 -4.10
CA ALA A 19 -8.58 -5.51 -4.24
C ALA A 19 -9.15 -4.10 -4.39
N ALA A 20 -8.54 -3.11 -3.70
CA ALA A 20 -8.84 -1.70 -3.87
C ALA A 20 -8.32 -1.13 -5.20
N GLY A 21 -7.48 -1.87 -5.93
CA GLY A 21 -6.93 -1.44 -7.22
C GLY A 21 -5.88 -0.34 -7.12
N VAL A 22 -5.27 -0.17 -5.93
CA VAL A 22 -4.26 0.86 -5.64
C VAL A 22 -2.86 0.27 -5.48
N ALA A 23 -2.66 -0.99 -5.87
CA ALA A 23 -1.33 -1.59 -5.93
C ALA A 23 -0.62 -1.20 -7.25
N PRO A 24 0.70 -0.92 -7.24
CA PRO A 24 1.58 -0.81 -6.07
C PRO A 24 1.29 0.42 -5.22
N LEU A 25 1.42 0.30 -3.90
CA LEU A 25 1.11 1.35 -2.95
C LEU A 25 2.38 2.10 -2.55
N PHE A 26 2.47 3.38 -2.87
CA PHE A 26 3.65 4.18 -2.59
C PHE A 26 3.66 4.72 -1.15
N SER A 27 4.85 4.95 -0.58
CA SER A 27 5.01 5.56 0.74
C SER A 27 4.37 6.95 0.92
N SER A 28 4.10 7.64 -0.19
CA SER A 28 3.38 8.91 -0.21
C SER A 28 1.86 8.76 -0.19
N GLU A 29 1.33 7.56 -0.39
CA GLU A 29 -0.10 7.30 -0.48
C GLU A 29 -0.73 6.97 0.88
N PRO A 30 -1.97 7.44 1.12
CA PRO A 30 -2.72 7.08 2.31
C PRO A 30 -3.00 5.58 2.34
N GLY A 31 -2.76 4.94 3.49
CA GLY A 31 -2.86 3.49 3.62
C GLY A 31 -1.52 2.76 3.59
N PHE A 32 -0.44 3.41 3.14
CA PHE A 32 0.89 2.81 3.14
C PHE A 32 1.35 2.50 4.57
N SER A 33 2.04 1.37 4.71
CA SER A 33 2.73 0.98 5.92
C SER A 33 3.96 0.19 5.56
N ASP A 34 5.03 0.35 6.34
CA ASP A 34 6.29 -0.42 6.22
C ASP A 34 6.09 -1.94 6.39
N ARG A 35 4.88 -2.39 6.77
CA ARG A 35 4.51 -3.81 6.83
C ARG A 35 4.07 -4.38 5.48
N LEU A 36 3.72 -3.50 4.54
CA LEU A 36 3.28 -3.84 3.18
C LEU A 36 4.45 -3.84 2.20
N ASP A 37 5.51 -3.14 2.57
CA ASP A 37 6.80 -3.05 1.90
C ASP A 37 7.72 -4.13 2.48
N GLY A 38 7.94 -5.20 1.71
CA GLY A 38 8.63 -6.38 2.21
C GLY A 38 10.16 -6.24 2.20
N ASP A 39 10.66 -5.38 1.32
CA ASP A 39 12.07 -5.14 1.01
C ASP A 39 12.56 -3.77 1.49
N GLY A 40 11.65 -2.86 1.83
CA GLY A 40 11.94 -1.58 2.46
C GLY A 40 12.32 -0.48 1.47
N ASP A 41 11.91 -0.60 0.22
CA ASP A 41 12.26 0.35 -0.86
C ASP A 41 11.28 1.55 -0.94
N GLY A 42 10.20 1.51 -0.16
CA GLY A 42 9.15 2.51 -0.12
C GLY A 42 7.96 2.21 -1.04
N ILE A 43 7.89 1.01 -1.63
CA ILE A 43 6.82 0.56 -2.50
C ILE A 43 6.19 -0.72 -1.94
N GLY A 44 4.97 -0.60 -1.42
CA GLY A 44 4.23 -1.70 -0.84
C GLY A 44 3.48 -2.49 -1.91
N CYS A 45 3.37 -3.80 -1.68
CA CYS A 45 2.48 -4.67 -2.44
C CYS A 45 2.73 -4.71 -3.95
N GLU A 46 4.00 -4.58 -4.33
CA GLU A 46 4.44 -4.62 -5.71
C GLU A 46 3.98 -5.88 -6.45
N PRO A 47 3.80 -5.78 -7.78
CA PRO A 47 3.49 -6.93 -8.62
C PRO A 47 4.66 -7.92 -8.73
N TYR A 48 5.90 -7.45 -8.55
CA TYR A 48 7.09 -8.28 -8.64
C TYR A 48 7.47 -8.78 -7.26
N ARG A 49 7.16 -10.05 -6.97
CA ARG A 49 7.61 -10.74 -5.75
C ARG A 49 9.13 -10.99 -5.87
N GLY A 50 9.94 -10.06 -5.38
CA GLY A 50 11.35 -10.28 -5.04
C GLY A 50 12.36 -9.69 -6.02
N GLN A 51 12.85 -8.50 -5.70
CA GLN A 51 14.25 -8.16 -5.91
C GLN A 51 14.92 -7.94 -4.56
#